data_AF-A0A520QP02-F1
#
_entry.id   AF-A0A520QP02-F1
#
_cell.length_a   1.000
_cell.length_b   1.000
_cell.length_c   1.000
_cell.angle_alpha   90.00
_cell.angle_beta   90.00
_cell.angle_gamma   90.00
#
_symmetry.space_group_name_H-M   'P 1'
#
loop_
_entity.id
_entity.type
_entity.pdbx_description
1 polymer ?
#
loop_
_entity_poly.entity_id
_entity_poly.type
_entity_poly.pdbx_seq_one_letter_code
_entity_poly.pdbx_strand_id
1 'polypeptide(L)'
;MSERGRNKGKRGEPSAPRVVRRSAKDRKAMPKDLEAFASGDDDALWRRPVRRKLNDPRPVVLIPGVANRDARTVYEARLKRSEAAKSEEDRETLAVELAEAARLRVWRGHSVVGWEVYAENVLGLSPEEAIALRDEGAETVGSVEPASDELVASWVRAEAGLIEACGFGAAVRLVGDAFVITVPSAQASEALASMGRRAAPLVRDQEGAPTTVVDRPKGVPRLSKLVERDMNGDD
;
A
#
# COMPACT_ATOMS: atom_id res chain seq x y z
N MET A 1 -88.72 -21.55 55.76
CA MET A 1 -88.37 -20.26 55.14
C MET A 1 -86.89 -20.34 54.76
N SER A 2 -86.36 -20.07 53.58
CA SER A 2 -86.85 -19.48 52.34
C SER A 2 -86.02 -20.04 51.18
N GLU A 3 -86.52 -19.82 49.97
CA GLU A 3 -86.19 -20.41 48.69
C GLU A 3 -84.86 -19.99 48.01
N ARG A 4 -84.42 -20.88 47.09
CA ARG A 4 -83.88 -20.66 45.74
C ARG A 4 -82.53 -19.95 45.52
N GLY A 5 -81.74 -20.57 44.65
CA GLY A 5 -80.77 -19.86 43.82
C GLY A 5 -79.81 -20.77 43.05
N ARG A 6 -80.27 -21.42 41.96
CA ARG A 6 -79.36 -21.88 40.89
C ARG A 6 -78.86 -20.65 40.14
N ASN A 7 -77.56 -20.52 39.91
CA ASN A 7 -77.12 -19.93 38.64
C ASN A 7 -75.77 -20.46 38.14
N LYS A 8 -75.71 -20.61 36.81
CA LYS A 8 -74.69 -21.25 36.01
C LYS A 8 -73.47 -20.34 35.75
N GLY A 9 -72.31 -20.98 35.59
CA GLY A 9 -71.40 -20.69 34.47
C GLY A 9 -70.14 -19.88 34.77
N LYS A 10 -68.99 -20.50 34.48
CA LYS A 10 -67.98 -19.95 33.56
C LYS A 10 -67.04 -21.08 33.10
N ARG A 11 -67.11 -21.39 31.81
CA ARG A 11 -66.12 -22.22 31.10
C ARG A 11 -64.81 -21.40 31.05
N GLY A 12 -63.72 -21.94 31.58
CA GLY A 12 -62.39 -21.33 31.46
C GLY A 12 -61.89 -21.40 30.03
N GLU A 13 -61.39 -20.29 29.52
CA GLU A 13 -60.78 -20.14 28.19
C GLU A 13 -59.49 -20.98 28.07
N PRO A 14 -59.14 -21.49 26.86
CA PRO A 14 -57.89 -22.20 26.65
C PRO A 14 -56.71 -21.23 26.73
N SER A 15 -55.77 -21.47 27.67
CA SER A 15 -54.61 -20.60 27.88
C SER A 15 -53.71 -20.58 26.64
N ALA A 16 -53.31 -19.38 26.21
CA ALA A 16 -52.39 -19.16 25.09
C ALA A 16 -51.07 -19.95 25.25
N PRO A 17 -50.44 -20.39 24.14
CA PRO A 17 -49.24 -21.22 24.19
C PRO A 17 -48.11 -20.49 24.93
N ARG A 18 -47.68 -21.08 26.04
CA ARG A 18 -46.62 -20.56 26.90
C ARG A 18 -45.30 -20.68 26.15
N VAL A 19 -44.64 -19.56 25.86
CA VAL A 19 -43.31 -19.56 25.24
C VAL A 19 -42.31 -20.20 26.21
N VAL A 20 -41.90 -21.44 25.91
CA VAL A 20 -40.88 -22.16 26.68
C VAL A 20 -39.50 -21.71 26.21
N ARG A 21 -38.80 -20.93 27.04
CA ARG A 21 -37.38 -20.60 26.79
C ARG A 21 -36.55 -21.87 27.03
N ARG A 22 -35.83 -22.34 26.00
CA ARG A 22 -34.92 -23.49 26.13
C ARG A 22 -33.80 -23.18 27.12
N SER A 23 -33.40 -24.20 27.88
CA SER A 23 -32.33 -24.10 28.86
C SER A 23 -31.01 -23.74 28.17
N ALA A 24 -30.09 -23.07 28.87
CA ALA A 24 -28.83 -22.60 28.29
C ALA A 24 -27.98 -23.74 27.68
N LYS A 25 -28.13 -24.98 28.18
CA LYS A 25 -27.45 -26.19 27.69
C LYS A 25 -27.93 -26.65 26.32
N ASP A 26 -29.16 -26.33 25.93
CA ASP A 26 -29.78 -26.81 24.68
C ASP A 26 -29.66 -25.81 23.52
N ARG A 27 -28.92 -24.72 23.74
CA ARG A 27 -28.63 -23.73 22.69
C ARG A 27 -27.42 -24.23 21.91
N LYS A 28 -27.57 -24.37 20.60
CA LYS A 28 -26.42 -24.59 19.70
C LYS A 28 -25.49 -23.40 19.91
N ALA A 29 -24.27 -23.65 20.40
CA ALA A 29 -23.29 -22.59 20.62
C ALA A 29 -23.07 -21.87 19.29
N MET A 30 -23.10 -20.54 19.31
CA MET A 30 -22.77 -19.78 18.12
C MET A 30 -21.30 -20.05 17.78
N PRO A 31 -20.94 -20.10 16.49
CA PRO A 31 -19.54 -20.02 16.08
C PRO A 31 -18.87 -18.85 16.79
N LYS A 32 -17.63 -19.03 17.27
CA LYS A 32 -16.93 -18.06 18.13
C LYS A 32 -16.86 -16.66 17.52
N ASP A 33 -16.76 -16.57 16.20
CA ASP A 33 -16.69 -15.31 15.46
C ASP A 33 -18.04 -14.55 15.52
N LEU A 34 -19.16 -15.28 15.45
CA LEU A 34 -20.49 -14.71 15.61
C LEU A 34 -20.81 -14.37 17.07
N GLU A 35 -20.24 -15.12 18.01
CA GLU A 35 -20.33 -14.81 19.43
C GLU A 35 -19.55 -13.54 19.79
N ALA A 36 -18.34 -13.37 19.26
CA ALA A 36 -17.52 -12.16 19.43
C ALA A 36 -18.15 -10.93 18.75
N PHE A 37 -18.74 -11.11 17.57
CA PHE A 37 -19.50 -10.05 16.90
C PHE A 37 -20.76 -9.66 17.70
N ALA A 38 -21.51 -10.65 18.20
CA ALA A 38 -22.74 -10.41 18.96
C ALA A 38 -22.50 -9.88 20.38
N SER A 39 -21.38 -10.25 21.03
CA SER A 39 -20.96 -9.69 22.32
C SER A 39 -20.39 -8.27 22.18
N GLY A 40 -20.16 -7.84 20.93
CA GLY A 40 -19.52 -6.57 20.63
C GLY A 40 -18.02 -6.60 20.81
N ASP A 41 -17.38 -7.72 21.17
CA ASP A 41 -15.92 -7.84 21.35
C ASP A 41 -15.12 -7.80 20.02
N ASP A 42 -15.81 -7.84 18.87
CA ASP A 42 -15.18 -7.84 17.56
C ASP A 42 -15.06 -6.42 16.96
N ASP A 43 -13.85 -5.87 17.00
CA ASP A 43 -13.47 -4.66 16.30
C ASP A 43 -13.35 -4.86 14.76
N ALA A 44 -13.76 -6.00 14.19
CA ALA A 44 -13.69 -6.29 12.75
C ALA A 44 -14.24 -5.17 11.85
N LEU A 45 -15.31 -4.50 12.27
CA LEU A 45 -15.88 -3.36 11.52
C LEU A 45 -14.90 -2.18 11.37
N TRP A 46 -13.93 -2.07 12.28
CA TRP A 46 -12.96 -0.98 12.38
C TRP A 46 -11.55 -1.41 11.96
N ARG A 47 -11.33 -2.71 11.75
CA ARG A 47 -10.05 -3.26 11.30
C ARG A 47 -9.83 -2.89 9.85
N ARG A 48 -8.72 -2.22 9.58
CA ARG A 48 -8.24 -1.93 8.23
C ARG A 48 -6.82 -2.46 8.06
N PRO A 49 -6.45 -2.95 6.86
CA PRO A 49 -5.07 -3.28 6.58
C PRO A 49 -4.22 -2.02 6.77
N VAL A 50 -3.06 -2.17 7.41
CA VAL A 50 -2.16 -1.03 7.60
C VAL A 50 -1.59 -0.64 6.24
N ARG A 51 -1.86 0.60 5.82
CA ARG A 51 -1.11 1.20 4.72
C ARG A 51 0.33 1.30 5.18
N ARG A 52 1.24 0.58 4.51
CA ARG A 52 2.69 0.74 4.68
C ARG A 52 2.97 2.22 4.51
N LYS A 53 3.58 2.85 5.52
CA LYS A 53 3.85 4.28 5.51
C LYS A 53 5.35 4.45 5.70
N LEU A 54 6.02 5.01 4.69
CA LEU A 54 7.40 5.43 4.83
C LEU A 54 7.51 6.49 5.90
N ASN A 55 8.27 6.19 6.95
CA ASN A 55 8.53 7.13 8.03
C ASN A 55 9.93 7.72 7.83
N ASP A 56 10.01 8.88 7.21
CA ASP A 56 11.27 9.55 6.94
C ASP A 56 11.46 10.74 7.89
N PRO A 57 12.35 10.64 8.89
CA PRO A 57 12.53 11.69 9.90
C PRO A 57 13.34 12.88 9.39
N ARG A 58 13.86 12.83 8.15
CA ARG A 58 14.80 13.85 7.66
C ARG A 58 14.05 15.14 7.31
N PRO A 59 14.63 16.32 7.60
CA PRO A 59 13.98 17.61 7.36
C PRO A 59 13.96 18.03 5.88
N VAL A 60 14.92 17.57 5.07
CA VAL A 60 15.03 17.88 3.63
C VAL A 60 15.10 16.58 2.85
N VAL A 61 13.98 16.22 2.23
CA VAL A 61 13.77 14.93 1.55
C VAL A 61 13.31 15.17 0.13
N LEU A 62 14.03 14.59 -0.84
CA LEU A 62 13.61 14.61 -2.24
C LEU A 62 12.56 13.52 -2.51
N ILE A 63 12.85 12.31 -2.05
CA ILE A 63 11.98 11.13 -2.15
C ILE A 63 11.94 10.47 -0.77
N PRO A 64 10.75 10.35 -0.15
CA PRO A 64 10.60 9.68 1.15
C PRO A 64 11.21 8.28 1.14
N GLY A 65 11.97 7.95 2.19
CA GLY A 65 12.58 6.63 2.31
C GLY A 65 13.78 6.41 1.40
N VAL A 66 14.33 7.41 0.72
CA VAL A 66 15.49 7.27 -0.19
C VAL A 66 16.58 8.30 0.11
N ALA A 67 17.85 7.88 0.11
CA ALA A 67 18.96 8.81 0.23
C ALA A 67 18.97 9.83 -0.93
N ASN A 68 19.18 11.12 -0.65
CA ASN A 68 19.16 12.16 -1.70
C ASN A 68 20.25 11.91 -2.76
N ARG A 69 21.37 11.28 -2.37
CA ARG A 69 22.41 10.82 -3.32
C ARG A 69 21.83 9.84 -4.34
N ASP A 70 21.12 8.81 -3.88
CA ASP A 70 20.55 7.78 -4.74
C ASP A 70 19.49 8.37 -5.66
N ALA A 71 18.64 9.26 -5.15
CA ALA A 71 17.64 9.96 -5.95
C ALA A 71 18.29 10.80 -7.08
N ARG A 72 19.41 11.48 -6.79
CA ARG A 72 20.18 12.23 -7.81
C ARG A 72 20.83 11.31 -8.83
N THR A 73 21.49 10.25 -8.38
CA THR A 73 22.12 9.25 -9.27
C THR A 73 21.11 8.65 -10.24
N VAL A 74 19.92 8.30 -9.74
CA VAL A 74 18.85 7.77 -10.59
C VAL A 74 18.34 8.85 -11.56
N TYR A 75 18.09 10.07 -11.09
CA TYR A 75 17.70 11.18 -11.97
C TYR A 75 18.70 11.40 -13.12
N GLU A 76 19.99 11.48 -12.82
CA GLU A 76 21.05 11.72 -13.80
C GLU A 76 21.15 10.56 -14.80
N ALA A 77 21.03 9.31 -14.35
CA ALA A 77 21.03 8.15 -15.22
C ALA A 77 19.84 8.16 -16.19
N ARG A 78 18.65 8.48 -15.68
CA ARG A 78 17.42 8.55 -16.48
C ARG A 78 17.46 9.68 -17.48
N LEU A 79 17.95 10.85 -17.08
CA LEU A 79 18.16 11.98 -17.98
C LEU A 79 19.07 11.59 -19.14
N LYS A 80 20.21 10.97 -18.86
CA LYS A 80 21.12 10.47 -19.91
C LYS A 80 20.46 9.46 -20.85
N ARG A 81 19.62 8.55 -20.33
CA ARG A 81 18.87 7.60 -21.17
C ARG A 81 17.87 8.32 -22.08
N SER A 82 17.12 9.28 -21.55
CA SER A 82 16.18 10.09 -22.34
C SER A 82 16.91 10.93 -23.39
N GLU A 83 18.04 11.54 -23.05
CA GLU A 83 18.87 12.30 -23.99
C GLU A 83 19.46 11.42 -25.09
N ALA A 84 19.91 10.21 -24.76
CA ALA A 84 20.39 9.23 -25.73
C ALA A 84 19.26 8.80 -26.68
N ALA A 85 18.09 8.43 -26.14
CA ALA A 85 16.93 8.05 -26.94
C ALA A 85 16.50 9.19 -27.88
N LYS A 86 16.53 10.44 -27.42
CA LYS A 86 16.31 11.62 -28.28
C LYS A 86 17.34 11.73 -29.39
N SER A 87 18.63 11.57 -29.07
CA SER A 87 19.71 11.67 -30.05
C SER A 87 19.68 10.55 -31.09
N GLU A 88 19.18 9.38 -30.71
CA GLU A 88 19.08 8.20 -31.58
C GLU A 88 17.73 8.13 -32.32
N GLU A 89 16.84 9.12 -32.10
CA GLU A 89 15.46 9.14 -32.60
C GLU A 89 14.66 7.88 -32.18
N ASP A 90 15.03 7.26 -31.05
CA ASP A 90 14.33 6.14 -30.45
C ASP A 90 13.11 6.62 -29.67
N ARG A 91 12.02 6.80 -30.42
CA ARG A 91 10.73 7.26 -29.91
C ARG A 91 10.16 6.32 -28.85
N GLU A 92 10.30 5.01 -29.02
CA GLU A 92 9.72 4.00 -28.12
C GLU A 92 10.37 4.09 -26.74
N THR A 93 11.71 4.12 -26.69
CA THR A 93 12.43 4.27 -25.42
C THR A 93 12.10 5.59 -24.75
N LEU A 94 12.05 6.70 -25.52
CA LEU A 94 11.73 8.01 -24.96
C LEU A 94 10.31 8.07 -24.38
N ALA A 95 9.33 7.46 -25.07
CA ALA A 95 7.96 7.36 -24.60
C ALA A 95 7.88 6.63 -23.25
N VAL A 96 8.54 5.47 -23.13
CA VAL A 96 8.61 4.72 -21.87
C VAL A 96 9.33 5.51 -20.77
N GLU A 97 10.45 6.17 -21.06
CA GLU A 97 11.17 7.01 -20.09
C GLU A 97 10.27 8.14 -19.54
N LEU A 98 9.48 8.80 -20.39
CA LEU A 98 8.57 9.86 -19.98
C LEU A 98 7.38 9.35 -19.16
N ALA A 99 6.79 8.22 -19.55
CA ALA A 99 5.69 7.60 -18.81
C ALA A 99 6.14 7.13 -17.42
N GLU A 100 7.30 6.49 -17.33
CA GLU A 100 7.89 6.10 -16.05
C GLU A 100 8.30 7.32 -15.23
N ALA A 101 8.84 8.36 -15.87
CA ALA A 101 9.15 9.61 -15.18
C ALA A 101 7.89 10.16 -14.50
N ALA A 102 6.76 10.29 -15.23
CA ALA A 102 5.45 10.71 -14.73
C ALA A 102 5.01 9.90 -13.51
N ARG A 103 4.99 8.57 -13.65
CA ARG A 103 4.52 7.66 -12.59
C ARG A 103 5.42 7.65 -11.36
N LEU A 104 6.73 7.62 -11.54
CA LEU A 104 7.70 7.48 -10.44
C LEU A 104 8.16 8.82 -9.86
N ARG A 105 7.83 9.92 -10.54
CA ARG A 105 8.18 11.30 -10.15
C ARG A 105 9.70 11.48 -10.00
N VAL A 106 10.46 10.95 -10.96
CA VAL A 106 11.94 10.87 -10.93
C VAL A 106 12.61 12.24 -10.88
N TRP A 107 11.95 13.27 -11.43
CA TRP A 107 12.43 14.66 -11.45
C TRP A 107 12.63 15.25 -10.05
N ARG A 108 11.97 14.70 -9.02
CA ARG A 108 12.19 15.06 -7.61
C ARG A 108 13.65 14.87 -7.18
N GLY A 109 14.39 13.96 -7.82
CA GLY A 109 15.81 13.75 -7.58
C GLY A 109 16.68 14.99 -7.77
N HIS A 110 16.19 16.00 -8.51
CA HIS A 110 16.88 17.27 -8.69
C HIS A 110 16.01 18.48 -8.27
N SER A 111 15.07 18.27 -7.34
CA SER A 111 14.16 19.30 -6.83
C SER A 111 13.33 20.02 -7.90
N VAL A 112 13.09 19.37 -9.04
CA VAL A 112 12.20 19.90 -10.07
C VAL A 112 10.76 19.85 -9.54
N VAL A 113 9.97 20.88 -9.84
CA VAL A 113 8.66 21.09 -9.21
C VAL A 113 7.58 20.16 -9.77
N GLY A 114 7.65 19.81 -11.06
CA GLY A 114 6.63 19.02 -11.74
C GLY A 114 7.15 18.31 -12.99
N TRP A 115 6.34 17.40 -13.51
CA TRP A 115 6.66 16.62 -14.71
C TRP A 115 6.75 17.51 -15.96
N GLU A 116 5.85 18.48 -16.08
CA GLU A 116 5.77 19.41 -17.20
C GLU A 116 7.05 20.23 -17.29
N VAL A 117 7.52 20.75 -16.15
CA VAL A 117 8.79 21.49 -16.04
C VAL A 117 9.98 20.60 -16.41
N TYR A 118 9.95 19.33 -16.02
CA TYR A 118 10.97 18.37 -16.41
C TYR A 118 10.97 18.13 -17.94
N ALA A 119 9.81 17.89 -18.54
CA ALA A 119 9.72 17.64 -19.98
C ALA A 119 10.11 18.87 -20.82
N GLU A 120 9.65 20.06 -20.44
CA GLU A 120 9.89 21.28 -21.19
C GLU A 120 11.30 21.85 -20.93
N ASN A 121 11.64 22.12 -19.67
CA ASN A 121 12.86 22.88 -19.36
C ASN A 121 14.11 22.00 -19.26
N VAL A 122 13.96 20.71 -18.98
CA VAL A 122 15.10 19.78 -18.90
C VAL A 122 15.25 19.03 -20.20
N LEU A 123 14.18 18.40 -20.70
CA LEU A 123 14.25 17.62 -21.94
C LEU A 123 14.00 18.46 -23.19
N GLY A 124 13.55 19.71 -23.12
CA GLY A 124 13.35 20.56 -24.30
C GLY A 124 12.24 20.07 -25.22
N LEU A 125 11.23 19.38 -24.69
CA LEU A 125 10.08 18.90 -25.44
C LEU A 125 8.93 19.90 -25.36
N SER A 126 8.18 20.05 -26.45
CA SER A 126 6.94 20.83 -26.38
C SER A 126 5.91 20.12 -25.48
N PRO A 127 5.00 20.86 -24.81
CA PRO A 127 3.99 20.23 -23.95
C PRO A 127 3.15 19.18 -24.67
N GLU A 128 2.75 19.44 -25.92
CA GLU A 128 1.94 18.52 -26.73
C GLU A 128 2.69 17.23 -27.06
N GLU A 129 3.96 17.36 -27.47
CA GLU A 129 4.83 16.21 -27.77
C GLU A 129 5.10 15.38 -26.52
N ALA A 130 5.41 16.02 -25.39
CA ALA A 130 5.66 15.34 -24.13
C ALA A 130 4.44 14.55 -23.66
N ILE A 131 3.23 15.12 -23.77
CA ILE A 131 1.99 14.43 -23.39
C ILE A 131 1.75 13.24 -24.31
N ALA A 132 1.90 13.40 -25.62
CA ALA A 132 1.73 12.32 -26.58
C ALA A 132 2.68 11.15 -26.31
N LEU A 133 3.97 11.44 -26.08
CA LEU A 133 4.98 10.41 -25.75
C LEU A 133 4.70 9.74 -24.41
N ARG A 134 4.28 10.49 -23.39
CA ARG A 134 3.90 9.94 -22.08
C ARG A 134 2.74 8.97 -22.21
N ASP A 135 1.72 9.34 -22.99
CA ASP A 135 0.52 8.51 -23.17
C ASP A 135 0.81 7.28 -24.02
N GLU A 136 1.69 7.39 -25.02
CA GLU A 136 2.23 6.25 -25.78
C GLU A 136 3.00 5.27 -24.86
N GLY A 137 3.90 5.79 -24.02
CA GLY A 137 4.64 4.96 -23.06
C GLY A 137 3.76 4.35 -21.96
N ALA A 138 2.60 4.94 -21.69
CA ALA A 138 1.65 4.42 -20.71
C ALA A 138 1.14 3.02 -21.06
N GLU A 139 1.13 2.65 -22.34
CA GLU A 139 0.75 1.30 -22.79
C GLU A 139 1.69 0.24 -22.24
N THR A 140 2.99 0.54 -22.19
CA THR A 140 4.03 -0.35 -21.64
C THR A 140 4.10 -0.28 -20.12
N VAL A 141 4.04 0.92 -19.55
CA VAL A 141 4.15 1.13 -18.10
C VAL A 141 2.87 0.71 -17.36
N GLY A 142 1.74 0.70 -18.06
CA GLY A 142 0.41 0.33 -17.58
C GLY A 142 -0.36 1.48 -16.89
N SER A 143 0.32 2.54 -16.45
CA SER A 143 -0.30 3.75 -15.91
C SER A 143 0.72 4.88 -15.83
N VAL A 144 0.24 6.11 -15.91
CA VAL A 144 1.01 7.35 -15.68
C VAL A 144 0.64 8.04 -14.37
N GLU A 145 -0.35 7.50 -13.65
CA GLU A 145 -0.75 8.01 -12.35
C GLU A 145 0.40 7.88 -11.34
N PRO A 146 0.64 8.90 -10.50
CA PRO A 146 1.70 8.87 -9.52
C PRO A 146 1.63 7.63 -8.61
N ALA A 147 2.70 6.85 -8.59
CA ALA A 147 2.80 5.70 -7.71
C ALA A 147 2.93 6.11 -6.23
N SER A 148 2.60 5.18 -5.34
CA SER A 148 2.80 5.36 -3.89
C SER A 148 4.28 5.60 -3.57
N ASP A 149 4.55 6.35 -2.51
CA ASP A 149 5.95 6.66 -2.15
C ASP A 149 6.72 5.37 -1.80
N GLU A 150 6.06 4.33 -1.29
CA GLU A 150 6.66 3.01 -1.03
C GLU A 150 7.16 2.33 -2.31
N LEU A 151 6.36 2.38 -3.38
CA LEU A 151 6.73 1.83 -4.67
C LEU A 151 7.88 2.63 -5.27
N VAL A 152 7.79 3.96 -5.24
CA VAL A 152 8.86 4.84 -5.71
C VAL A 152 10.15 4.57 -4.94
N ALA A 153 10.10 4.49 -3.62
CA ALA A 153 11.29 4.25 -2.81
C ALA A 153 11.93 2.89 -3.10
N SER A 154 11.11 1.86 -3.29
CA SER A 154 11.57 0.51 -3.66
C SER A 154 12.24 0.53 -5.02
N TRP A 155 11.61 1.17 -6.01
CA TRP A 155 12.13 1.30 -7.36
C TRP A 155 13.44 2.10 -7.41
N VAL A 156 13.50 3.28 -6.77
CA VAL A 156 14.69 4.13 -6.79
C VAL A 156 15.87 3.45 -6.11
N ARG A 157 15.65 2.72 -5.00
CA ARG A 157 16.72 1.95 -4.33
C ARG A 157 17.23 0.81 -5.20
N ALA A 158 16.33 0.12 -5.90
CA ALA A 158 16.70 -0.93 -6.84
C ALA A 158 17.52 -0.36 -8.00
N GLU A 159 17.03 0.69 -8.66
CA GLU A 159 17.71 1.35 -9.78
C GLU A 159 19.07 1.91 -9.38
N ALA A 160 19.17 2.58 -8.22
CA ALA A 160 20.44 3.08 -7.70
C ALA A 160 21.45 1.95 -7.46
N GLY A 161 21.00 0.82 -6.90
CA GLY A 161 21.84 -0.36 -6.69
C GLY A 161 22.34 -0.97 -8.00
N LEU A 162 21.49 -1.00 -9.04
CA LEU A 162 21.88 -1.44 -10.38
C LEU A 162 22.90 -0.52 -11.02
N ILE A 163 22.67 0.80 -10.98
CA ILE A 163 23.58 1.78 -11.56
C ILE A 163 24.96 1.70 -10.88
N GLU A 164 24.99 1.48 -9.56
CA GLU A 164 26.24 1.31 -8.81
C GLU A 164 27.04 0.06 -9.26
N ALA A 165 26.36 -1.05 -9.54
CA ALA A 165 27.00 -2.30 -9.92
C ALA A 165 27.36 -2.40 -11.42
N CYS A 166 26.48 -1.91 -12.28
CA CYS A 166 26.51 -2.17 -13.72
C CYS A 166 26.67 -0.90 -14.58
N GLY A 167 26.62 0.27 -13.97
CA GLY A 167 26.56 1.54 -14.71
C GLY A 167 25.24 1.73 -15.45
N PHE A 168 25.27 2.53 -16.52
CA PHE A 168 24.08 3.03 -17.21
C PHE A 168 23.39 2.02 -18.13
N GLY A 169 24.01 0.86 -18.38
CA GLY A 169 23.44 -0.21 -19.20
C GLY A 169 22.43 -1.11 -18.48
N ALA A 170 22.26 -0.92 -17.17
CA ALA A 170 21.25 -1.60 -16.37
C ALA A 170 20.05 -0.70 -16.09
N ALA A 171 18.86 -1.31 -15.98
CA ALA A 171 17.64 -0.59 -15.67
C ALA A 171 16.62 -1.49 -14.96
N VAL A 172 15.84 -0.89 -14.07
CA VAL A 172 14.59 -1.38 -13.53
C VAL A 172 13.47 -0.68 -14.27
N ARG A 173 12.70 -1.44 -15.05
CA ARG A 173 11.48 -0.97 -15.69
C ARG A 173 10.26 -1.31 -14.84
N LEU A 174 9.27 -0.44 -14.85
CA LEU A 174 7.95 -0.71 -14.29
C LEU A 174 7.02 -1.16 -15.42
N VAL A 175 6.59 -2.42 -15.37
CA VAL A 175 5.64 -3.00 -16.34
C VAL A 175 4.41 -3.44 -15.56
N GLY A 176 3.35 -2.64 -15.65
CA GLY A 176 2.15 -2.82 -14.81
C GLY A 176 2.48 -2.60 -13.33
N ASP A 177 2.43 -3.70 -12.55
CA ASP A 177 2.79 -3.73 -11.13
C ASP A 177 4.09 -4.52 -10.84
N ALA A 178 4.81 -4.93 -11.89
CA ALA A 178 6.05 -5.68 -11.78
C ALA A 178 7.28 -4.82 -12.09
N PHE A 179 8.38 -5.11 -11.38
CA PHE A 179 9.70 -4.60 -11.75
C PHE A 179 10.38 -5.59 -12.70
N VAL A 180 10.71 -5.13 -13.89
CA VAL A 180 11.50 -5.88 -14.88
C VAL A 180 12.92 -5.37 -14.83
N ILE A 181 13.87 -6.25 -14.55
CA ILE A 181 15.28 -5.91 -14.36
C ILE A 181 16.05 -6.37 -15.59
N THR A 182 16.71 -5.44 -16.26
CA THR A 182 17.60 -5.73 -17.39
C THR A 182 19.03 -5.45 -16.96
N VAL A 183 19.87 -6.49 -16.98
CA VAL A 183 21.29 -6.42 -16.60
C VAL A 183 22.13 -7.32 -17.52
N PRO A 184 23.41 -6.98 -17.78
CA PRO A 184 24.34 -7.89 -18.43
C PRO A 184 24.51 -9.17 -17.61
N SER A 185 24.46 -10.34 -18.27
CA SER A 185 24.52 -11.65 -17.60
C SER A 185 25.79 -11.82 -16.75
N ALA A 186 26.91 -11.29 -17.21
CA ALA A 186 28.20 -11.33 -16.49
C ALA A 186 28.18 -10.58 -15.15
N GLN A 187 27.27 -9.62 -14.97
CA GLN A 187 27.17 -8.78 -13.76
C GLN A 187 25.93 -9.08 -12.92
N ALA A 188 25.11 -10.07 -13.31
CA ALA A 188 23.82 -10.33 -12.69
C ALA A 188 23.89 -10.59 -11.18
N SER A 189 24.88 -11.36 -10.71
CA SER A 189 25.05 -11.65 -9.28
C SER A 189 25.40 -10.40 -8.47
N GLU A 190 26.27 -9.54 -9.01
CA GLU A 190 26.66 -8.29 -8.36
C GLU A 190 25.51 -7.28 -8.33
N ALA A 191 24.77 -7.18 -9.44
CA ALA A 191 23.56 -6.38 -9.57
C ALA A 191 22.53 -6.75 -8.50
N LEU A 192 22.17 -8.03 -8.39
CA LEU A 192 21.18 -8.51 -7.42
C LEU A 192 21.65 -8.28 -5.97
N ALA A 193 22.93 -8.50 -5.68
CA ALA A 193 23.49 -8.23 -4.35
C ALA A 193 23.43 -6.73 -4.01
N SER A 194 23.77 -5.86 -4.96
CA SER A 194 23.73 -4.41 -4.78
C SER A 194 22.31 -3.89 -4.54
N MET A 195 21.35 -4.33 -5.37
CA MET A 195 19.93 -4.04 -5.18
C MET A 195 19.43 -4.48 -3.80
N GLY A 196 19.76 -5.71 -3.39
CA GLY A 196 19.36 -6.25 -2.09
C GLY A 196 19.87 -5.42 -0.92
N ARG A 197 21.15 -5.01 -0.95
CA ARG A 197 21.73 -4.13 0.07
C ARG A 197 21.00 -2.79 0.18
N ARG A 198 20.64 -2.19 -0.96
CA ARG A 198 19.91 -0.92 -1.01
C ARG A 198 18.46 -1.05 -0.55
N ALA A 199 17.80 -2.18 -0.82
CA ALA A 199 16.41 -2.43 -0.44
C ALA A 199 16.25 -2.87 1.03
N ALA A 200 17.26 -3.48 1.64
CA ALA A 200 17.19 -4.06 2.99
C ALA A 200 16.62 -3.13 4.09
N PRO A 201 16.94 -1.82 4.14
CA PRO A 201 16.33 -0.93 5.14
C PRO A 201 14.80 -0.84 5.05
N LEU A 202 14.23 -0.88 3.84
CA LEU A 202 12.77 -0.83 3.67
C LEU A 202 12.07 -2.06 4.23
N VAL A 203 12.75 -3.22 4.19
CA VAL A 203 12.23 -4.47 4.75
C VAL A 203 12.29 -4.42 6.27
N ARG A 204 13.39 -3.95 6.85
CA ARG A 204 13.54 -3.82 8.31
C ARG A 204 12.54 -2.87 8.92
N ASP A 205 12.23 -1.76 8.24
CA ASP A 205 11.18 -0.83 8.66
C ASP A 205 9.78 -1.48 8.67
N GLN A 206 9.59 -2.59 7.96
CA GLN A 206 8.33 -3.33 7.88
C GLN A 206 8.24 -4.50 8.87
N GLU A 207 9.37 -5.07 9.32
CA GLU A 207 9.43 -6.26 10.18
C GLU A 207 8.86 -6.08 11.61
N GLY A 208 8.49 -4.85 12.00
CA GLY A 208 7.86 -4.54 13.29
C GLY A 208 6.53 -3.78 13.20
N ALA A 209 6.01 -3.53 11.99
CA ALA A 209 4.78 -2.77 11.82
C ALA A 209 3.54 -3.67 12.04
N PRO A 210 2.52 -3.23 12.80
CA PRO A 210 1.29 -4.00 12.93
C PRO A 210 0.66 -4.20 11.54
N THR A 211 0.16 -5.41 11.28
CA THR A 211 -0.47 -5.77 9.99
C THR A 211 -1.90 -5.27 9.87
N THR A 212 -2.55 -4.98 11.00
CA THR A 212 -3.92 -4.45 11.10
C THR A 212 -3.98 -3.30 12.10
N VAL A 213 -4.66 -2.21 11.72
CA VAL A 213 -4.99 -1.11 12.64
C VAL A 213 -6.51 -1.07 12.84
N VAL A 214 -6.91 -0.80 14.08
CA VAL A 214 -8.30 -0.56 14.46
C VAL A 214 -8.54 0.94 14.46
N ASP A 215 -9.21 1.45 13.42
CA ASP A 215 -9.46 2.87 13.23
C ASP A 215 -10.81 3.27 13.86
N ARG A 216 -10.80 3.42 15.19
CA ARG A 216 -12.02 3.73 15.96
C ARG A 216 -12.20 5.26 16.17
N PRO A 217 -13.42 5.80 15.97
CA PRO A 217 -13.80 7.17 16.30
C PRO A 217 -13.54 7.49 17.76
N LYS A 218 -13.13 8.74 17.98
CA LYS A 218 -12.95 9.29 19.32
C LYS A 218 -14.26 9.16 20.11
N GLY A 219 -14.18 8.56 21.30
CA GLY A 219 -15.32 8.40 22.22
C GLY A 219 -15.98 7.02 22.23
N VAL A 220 -15.61 6.10 21.34
CA VAL A 220 -16.13 4.73 21.36
C VAL A 220 -15.23 3.83 22.25
N PRO A 221 -15.76 3.22 23.33
CA PRO A 221 -14.98 2.41 24.26
C PRO A 221 -14.32 1.19 23.60
N ARG A 222 -13.21 0.71 24.17
CA ARG A 222 -12.60 -0.60 23.82
C ARG A 222 -13.60 -1.71 24.09
N LEU A 223 -14.08 -2.25 22.99
CA LEU A 223 -15.04 -3.32 22.91
C LEU A 223 -14.40 -4.67 23.26
N SER A 224 -13.14 -4.90 22.86
CA SER A 224 -12.37 -6.05 23.30
C SER A 224 -11.64 -5.79 24.64
N LYS A 225 -11.82 -6.68 25.63
CA LYS A 225 -10.99 -6.76 26.85
C LYS A 225 -9.62 -7.45 26.66
N LEU A 226 -9.22 -7.77 25.44
CA LEU A 226 -7.85 -8.24 25.17
C LEU A 226 -6.96 -7.04 24.87
N VAL A 227 -6.17 -6.61 25.85
CA VAL A 227 -4.69 -6.67 25.86
C VAL A 227 -4.20 -6.01 27.16
N GLU A 228 -3.73 -6.82 28.10
CA GLU A 228 -2.51 -6.57 28.90
C GLU A 228 -2.09 -7.90 29.53
N ARG A 229 -1.46 -8.75 28.73
CA ARG A 229 -0.56 -9.83 29.16
C ARG A 229 0.27 -10.21 27.95
N ASP A 230 1.34 -9.45 27.78
CA ASP A 230 2.68 -9.88 27.39
C ASP A 230 3.51 -8.60 27.34
N MET A 231 4.72 -8.64 27.91
CA MET A 231 5.62 -7.52 28.28
C MET A 231 5.58 -7.14 29.77
N ASN A 232 5.87 -8.12 30.63
CA ASN A 232 6.86 -8.02 31.72
C ASN A 232 6.87 -9.35 32.49
N GLY A 233 7.89 -10.16 32.22
CA GLY A 233 8.15 -11.44 32.87
C GLY A 233 9.40 -12.10 32.28
N ASP A 234 10.54 -11.77 32.88
CA ASP A 234 11.82 -12.49 32.98
C ASP A 234 12.49 -13.07 31.71
N ASP A 235 13.59 -12.42 31.30
CA ASP A 235 14.96 -12.90 31.59
C ASP A 235 15.90 -11.70 31.83
#